data_AF-A0AA35V2Z1-F1
#
_entry.id   AF-A0AA35V2Z1-F1
#
_cell.length_a   1.000
_cell.length_b   1.000
_cell.length_c   1.000
_cell.angle_alpha   90.00
_cell.angle_beta   90.00
_cell.angle_gamma   90.00
#
_symmetry.space_group_name_H-M   'P 1'
#
loop_
_entity.id
_entity.type
_entity.pdbx_description
1 polymer ?
#
loop_
_entity_poly.entity_id
_entity_poly.type
_entity_poly.pdbx_seq_one_letter_code
_entity_poly.pdbx_strand_id
1 'polypeptide(L)'
;MGDRSVISGRKRGPLDVSWIIICPFCYTESEVQLISRATIQIDDATGALSTTISTPDLEKFIPFTPEELKDTEDNEKSIHDTIAASVDSVLLFAFMCSQKTCHQQEPSTTYNIVKTYYITPAKKPK
;
A
#
# COMPACT_ATOMS: atom_id res chain seq x y z
N MET A 1 -0.80 -30.93 23.31
CA MET A 1 -1.01 -29.47 23.46
C MET A 1 0.09 -28.79 22.68
N GLY A 2 -0.17 -28.43 21.42
CA GLY A 2 0.82 -27.78 20.56
C GLY A 2 0.55 -26.27 20.54
N ASP A 3 1.60 -25.49 20.77
CA ASP A 3 1.59 -24.03 20.76
C ASP A 3 0.92 -23.48 19.51
N ARG A 4 -0.22 -22.81 19.69
CA ARG A 4 -0.87 -22.01 18.65
C ARG A 4 -0.31 -20.60 18.76
N SER A 5 0.77 -20.31 18.06
CA SER A 5 1.21 -18.94 17.82
C SER A 5 0.13 -18.23 17.01
N VAL A 6 -0.65 -17.39 17.71
CA VAL A 6 -1.64 -16.49 17.12
C VAL A 6 -0.86 -15.38 16.40
N ILE A 7 -0.81 -15.45 15.07
CA ILE A 7 -0.37 -14.32 14.25
C ILE A 7 -1.61 -13.76 13.55
N SER A 8 -2.20 -12.74 14.16
CA SER A 8 -3.03 -11.78 13.43
C SER A 8 -2.07 -11.01 12.52
N GLY A 9 -2.10 -11.23 11.21
CA GLY A 9 -1.26 -10.47 10.31
C GLY A 9 -1.35 -10.90 8.86
N ARG A 10 -1.46 -9.92 7.96
CA ARG A 10 -1.11 -10.08 6.55
C ARG A 10 0.29 -10.70 6.49
N LYS A 11 0.39 -11.95 6.04
CA LYS A 11 1.68 -12.67 5.98
C LYS A 11 2.47 -12.11 4.79
N ARG A 12 3.67 -11.58 5.05
CA ARG A 12 4.62 -11.12 4.02
C ARG A 12 5.64 -12.23 3.80
N GLY A 13 5.76 -12.74 2.58
CA GLY A 13 6.74 -13.76 2.20
C GLY A 13 6.52 -14.25 0.77
N PRO A 14 7.50 -14.93 0.15
CA PRO A 14 7.33 -15.56 -1.15
C PRO A 14 6.37 -16.74 -0.99
N LEU A 15 5.09 -16.48 -1.21
CA LEU A 15 4.07 -17.51 -1.26
C LEU A 15 3.65 -17.65 -2.72
N ASP A 16 3.68 -18.87 -3.20
CA ASP A 16 3.05 -19.23 -4.46
C ASP A 16 1.55 -18.94 -4.34
N VAL A 17 1.04 -18.11 -5.25
CA VAL A 17 -0.33 -17.56 -5.20
C VAL A 17 -1.39 -18.64 -5.45
N SER A 18 -0.98 -19.86 -5.81
CA SER A 18 -1.83 -21.02 -6.05
C SER A 18 -2.32 -21.75 -4.78
N TRP A 19 -1.94 -21.28 -3.59
CA TRP A 19 -2.23 -21.98 -2.33
C TRP A 19 -3.55 -21.51 -1.72
N ILE A 20 -4.48 -22.44 -1.49
CA ILE A 20 -5.64 -22.20 -0.63
C ILE A 20 -5.14 -22.13 0.81
N ILE A 21 -5.38 -21.00 1.47
CA ILE A 21 -5.03 -20.79 2.87
C ILE A 21 -6.29 -20.70 3.73
N ILE A 22 -6.22 -21.20 4.96
CA ILE A 22 -7.24 -20.91 5.96
C ILE A 22 -6.90 -19.54 6.56
N CYS A 23 -7.78 -18.56 6.35
CA CYS A 23 -7.60 -17.25 6.94
C CYS A 23 -7.62 -17.37 8.48
N PRO A 24 -6.58 -16.91 9.21
CA PRO A 24 -6.51 -17.07 10.66
C PRO A 24 -7.54 -16.21 11.42
N PHE A 25 -8.20 -15.27 10.73
CA PHE A 25 -9.19 -14.38 11.33
C PHE A 25 -10.62 -14.92 11.17
N CYS A 26 -11.01 -15.32 9.96
CA CYS A 26 -12.35 -15.82 9.69
C CYS A 26 -12.44 -17.35 9.58
N TYR A 27 -11.32 -18.07 9.76
CA TYR A 27 -11.21 -19.53 9.69
C TYR A 27 -11.82 -20.15 8.43
N THR A 28 -11.90 -19.38 7.35
CA THR A 28 -12.47 -19.77 6.07
C THR A 28 -11.33 -19.98 5.06
N GLU A 29 -11.48 -20.96 4.19
CA GLU A 29 -10.60 -21.14 3.04
C GLU A 29 -10.67 -19.92 2.11
N SER A 30 -9.51 -19.43 1.71
CA SER A 30 -9.38 -18.29 0.83
C SER A 30 -8.14 -18.45 -0.03
N GLU A 31 -8.19 -17.89 -1.23
CA GLU A 31 -7.01 -17.76 -2.09
C GLU A 31 -6.13 -16.60 -1.61
N VAL A 32 -4.83 -16.71 -1.88
CA VAL A 32 -3.87 -15.63 -1.64
C VAL A 32 -4.06 -14.57 -2.73
N GLN A 33 -4.25 -13.32 -2.31
CA GLN A 33 -4.32 -12.19 -3.24
C GLN A 33 -3.02 -11.39 -3.20
N LEU A 34 -2.54 -11.00 -4.39
CA LEU A 34 -1.44 -10.06 -4.51
C LEU A 34 -1.92 -8.65 -4.14
N ILE A 35 -1.10 -7.92 -3.40
CA ILE A 35 -1.40 -6.56 -2.96
C ILE A 35 -0.16 -5.71 -3.19
N SER A 36 -0.32 -4.65 -3.97
CA SER A 36 0.67 -3.58 -4.09
C SER A 36 0.61 -2.68 -2.87
N ARG A 37 1.79 -2.34 -2.34
CA ARG A 37 1.94 -1.39 -1.23
C ARG A 37 3.13 -0.48 -1.52
N ALA A 38 2.92 0.82 -1.38
CA ALA A 38 3.96 1.82 -1.53
C ALA A 38 4.00 2.74 -0.31
N THR A 39 5.21 3.21 0.00
CA THR A 39 5.41 4.36 0.89
C THR A 39 5.51 5.59 0.01
N ILE A 40 4.66 6.58 0.28
CA ILE A 40 4.66 7.85 -0.43
C ILE A 40 4.92 9.00 0.55
N GLN A 41 5.38 10.12 0.01
CA GLN A 41 5.46 11.38 0.73
C GLN A 41 4.34 12.28 0.25
N ILE A 42 3.59 12.85 1.18
CA ILE A 42 2.60 13.89 0.91
C ILE A 42 3.15 15.19 1.46
N ASP A 43 3.27 16.19 0.59
CA ASP A 43 3.72 17.53 0.96
C ASP A 43 2.54 18.50 0.87
N ASP A 44 2.34 19.28 1.93
CA ASP A 44 1.39 20.40 1.95
C ASP A 44 2.03 21.67 2.56
N ALA A 45 1.23 22.72 2.76
CA ALA A 45 1.72 23.98 3.32
C ALA A 45 2.24 23.87 4.76
N THR A 46 1.94 22.76 5.46
CA THR A 46 2.31 22.51 6.85
C THR A 46 3.53 21.61 6.98
N GLY A 47 3.82 20.80 5.97
CA GLY A 47 5.05 20.01 5.91
C GLY A 47 4.91 18.74 5.07
N ALA A 48 5.85 17.83 5.30
CA ALA A 48 5.94 16.53 4.63
C ALA A 48 5.48 15.41 5.56
N LEU A 49 4.68 14.47 5.04
CA LEU A 49 4.23 13.28 5.76
C LEU A 49 4.54 12.01 4.95
N SER A 50 5.34 11.11 5.54
CA SER A 50 5.51 9.77 5.00
C SER A 50 4.35 8.87 5.42
N THR A 51 3.71 8.23 4.46
CA THR A 51 2.52 7.40 4.67
C THR A 51 2.50 6.20 3.73
N THR A 52 1.79 5.15 4.14
CA THR A 52 1.58 3.97 3.29
C THR A 52 0.26 4.09 2.53
N ILE A 53 0.29 3.74 1.25
CA ILE A 53 -0.90 3.45 0.43
C ILE A 53 -0.86 1.99 -0.05
N SER A 54 -2.02 1.38 -0.26
CA SER A 54 -2.14 0.00 -0.76
C SER A 54 -3.25 -0.09 -1.79
N THR A 55 -3.37 -1.22 -2.48
CA THR A 55 -4.54 -1.49 -3.33
C THR A 55 -5.84 -1.45 -2.51
N PRO A 56 -6.96 -1.01 -3.12
CA PRO A 56 -7.09 -0.56 -4.51
C PRO A 56 -6.73 0.93 -4.72
N ASP A 57 -6.46 1.69 -3.66
CA ASP A 57 -6.21 3.13 -3.78
C ASP A 57 -4.91 3.45 -4.52
N LEU A 58 -3.86 2.65 -4.36
CA LEU A 58 -2.59 2.85 -5.07
C LEU A 58 -2.74 2.75 -6.60
N GLU A 59 -3.54 1.79 -7.08
CA GLU A 59 -3.78 1.56 -8.53
C GLU A 59 -4.50 2.72 -9.21
N LYS A 60 -5.08 3.65 -8.44
CA LYS A 60 -5.61 4.89 -9.01
C LYS A 60 -4.50 5.80 -9.50
N PHE A 61 -3.30 5.73 -8.90
CA PHE A 61 -2.19 6.66 -9.10
C PHE A 61 -1.04 6.08 -9.93
N ILE A 62 -0.93 4.77 -10.02
CA ILE A 62 0.09 4.10 -10.83
C ILE A 62 -0.58 3.25 -11.90
N PRO A 63 0.00 3.16 -13.10
CA PRO A 63 -0.58 2.40 -14.20
C PRO A 63 -0.21 0.91 -14.12
N PHE A 64 -0.18 0.34 -12.91
CA PHE A 64 0.23 -1.04 -12.68
C PHE A 64 -0.65 -1.75 -11.67
N THR A 65 -1.02 -2.98 -11.99
CA THR A 65 -1.66 -3.95 -11.10
C THR A 65 -0.63 -4.68 -10.21
N PRO A 66 -1.05 -5.30 -9.09
CA PRO A 66 -0.18 -6.15 -8.28
C PRO A 66 0.53 -7.26 -9.05
N GLU A 67 -0.15 -7.85 -10.02
CA GLU A 67 0.39 -8.90 -10.88
C GLU A 67 1.51 -8.35 -11.77
N GLU A 68 1.28 -7.23 -12.45
CA GLU A 68 2.28 -6.58 -13.30
C GLU A 68 3.51 -6.11 -12.52
N LEU A 69 3.37 -5.76 -11.24
CA LEU A 69 4.50 -5.39 -10.37
C LEU A 69 5.30 -6.60 -9.89
N LYS A 70 4.71 -7.79 -9.85
CA LYS A 70 5.40 -9.02 -9.46
C LYS A 70 6.33 -9.53 -10.57
N ASP A 71 5.93 -9.39 -11.82
CA ASP A 71 6.60 -10.02 -12.98
C ASP A 71 7.73 -9.14 -13.57
N THR A 72 8.36 -8.29 -12.76
CA THR A 72 9.15 -7.13 -13.22
C THR A 72 10.65 -7.36 -13.39
N GLU A 73 11.12 -8.61 -13.33
CA GLU A 73 12.56 -8.95 -13.31
C GLU A 73 13.38 -8.37 -14.49
N ASP A 74 12.78 -8.16 -15.67
CA ASP A 74 13.50 -7.67 -16.87
C ASP A 74 13.37 -6.15 -17.13
N ASN A 75 12.49 -5.42 -16.41
CA ASN A 75 12.15 -4.01 -16.70
C ASN A 75 12.12 -3.10 -15.47
N GLU A 76 12.70 -3.53 -14.35
CA GLU A 76 12.63 -2.88 -13.02
C GLU A 76 12.87 -1.36 -13.07
N LYS A 77 13.89 -0.90 -13.81
CA LYS A 77 14.20 0.54 -13.93
C LYS A 77 13.09 1.33 -14.61
N SER A 78 12.51 0.80 -15.68
CA SER A 78 11.40 1.45 -16.41
C SER A 78 10.15 1.59 -15.55
N ILE A 79 9.90 0.62 -14.67
CA ILE A 79 8.74 0.62 -13.78
C ILE A 79 8.90 1.64 -12.66
N HIS A 80 10.08 1.70 -12.04
CA HIS A 80 10.36 2.74 -11.04
C HIS A 80 10.20 4.14 -11.60
N ASP A 81 10.75 4.41 -12.79
CA ASP A 81 10.64 5.70 -13.46
C ASP A 81 9.17 6.04 -13.78
N THR A 82 8.41 5.05 -14.25
CA THR A 82 6.97 5.23 -14.54
C THR A 82 6.16 5.49 -13.27
N ILE A 83 6.42 4.76 -12.18
CA ILE A 83 5.76 4.98 -10.88
C ILE A 83 6.06 6.38 -10.38
N ALA A 84 7.35 6.77 -10.35
CA ALA A 84 7.78 8.09 -9.89
C ALA A 84 7.10 9.21 -10.68
N ALA A 85 7.07 9.10 -12.02
CA ALA A 85 6.41 10.06 -12.89
C ALA A 85 4.89 10.12 -12.70
N SER A 86 4.25 8.99 -12.36
CA SER A 86 2.79 8.91 -12.20
C SER A 86 2.29 9.53 -10.90
N VAL A 87 3.11 9.52 -9.85
CA VAL A 87 2.78 10.12 -8.55
C VAL A 87 3.30 11.55 -8.40
N ASP A 88 4.20 11.99 -9.28
CA ASP A 88 4.76 13.33 -9.22
C ASP A 88 3.67 14.40 -9.43
N SER A 89 3.69 15.42 -8.56
CA SER A 89 2.80 16.59 -8.63
C SER A 89 1.28 16.28 -8.62
N VAL A 90 0.88 15.11 -8.10
CA VAL A 90 -0.54 14.77 -7.93
C VAL A 90 -1.14 15.46 -6.71
N LEU A 91 -2.22 16.20 -6.92
CA LEU A 91 -3.06 16.73 -5.84
C LEU A 91 -4.14 15.71 -5.47
N LEU A 92 -4.21 15.39 -4.18
CA LEU A 92 -5.16 14.42 -3.66
C LEU A 92 -5.77 14.84 -2.33
N PHE A 93 -6.93 14.26 -2.03
CA PHE A 93 -7.54 14.28 -0.71
C PHE A 93 -7.46 12.86 -0.13
N ALA A 94 -6.87 12.71 1.05
CA ALA A 94 -6.68 11.41 1.70
C ALA A 94 -7.35 11.33 3.08
N PHE A 95 -8.03 10.21 3.33
CA PHE A 95 -8.40 9.79 4.68
C PHE A 95 -7.30 8.90 5.24
N MET A 96 -6.80 9.23 6.43
CA MET A 96 -5.67 8.55 7.05
C MET A 96 -6.04 7.93 8.40
N CYS A 97 -5.41 6.80 8.72
CA CYS A 97 -5.42 6.17 10.02
C CYS A 97 -4.02 6.24 10.62
N SER A 98 -3.91 6.78 11.84
CA SER A 98 -2.68 6.72 12.63
C SER A 98 -2.70 5.48 13.51
N GLN A 99 -1.60 4.73 13.50
CA GLN A 99 -1.43 3.53 14.28
C GLN A 99 -0.13 3.64 15.06
N LYS A 100 -0.25 3.55 16.39
CA LYS A 100 0.92 3.47 17.26
C LYS A 100 1.27 2.01 17.45
N THR A 101 2.49 1.66 17.08
CA THR A 101 3.03 0.31 17.22
C THR A 101 4.25 0.35 18.11
N CYS A 102 4.34 -0.57 19.06
CA CYS A 102 5.57 -0.81 19.80
C CYS A 102 6.21 -2.07 19.25
N HIS A 103 7.26 -1.92 18.45
CA HIS A 103 8.08 -3.04 18.01
C HIS A 103 9.36 -3.03 18.85
N GLN A 104 9.65 -4.13 19.56
CA GLN A 104 10.84 -4.22 20.44
C GLN A 104 10.97 -3.06 21.44
N GLN A 105 9.85 -2.62 22.04
CA GLN A 105 9.77 -1.49 22.99
C GLN A 105 10.04 -0.10 22.41
N GLU A 106 10.25 0.03 21.11
CA GLU A 106 10.33 1.34 20.45
C GLU A 106 8.95 1.76 19.94
N PRO A 107 8.36 2.85 20.48
CA PRO A 107 7.11 3.37 19.98
C PRO A 107 7.33 4.05 18.63
N SER A 108 6.67 3.54 17.60
CA SER A 108 6.59 4.16 16.28
C SER A 108 5.14 4.52 15.96
N THR A 109 4.95 5.64 15.29
CA THR A 109 3.65 6.00 14.72
C THR A 109 3.74 5.79 13.23
N THR A 110 2.82 5.00 12.69
CA THR A 110 2.67 4.81 11.25
C THR A 110 1.37 5.46 10.79
N TYR A 111 1.41 6.06 9.60
CA TYR A 111 0.25 6.62 8.94
C TYR A 111 -0.06 5.76 7.73
N ASN A 112 -1.33 5.39 7.59
CA ASN A 112 -1.81 4.61 6.47
C ASN A 112 -2.99 5.35 5.84
N ILE A 113 -2.94 5.49 4.52
CA ILE A 113 -4.05 5.96 3.73
C ILE A 113 -5.10 4.85 3.68
N VAL A 114 -6.32 5.19 4.07
CA VAL A 114 -7.48 4.30 4.07
C VAL A 114 -8.35 4.54 2.83
N LYS A 115 -8.35 5.77 2.31
CA LYS A 115 -9.11 6.14 1.12
C LYS A 115 -8.54 7.42 0.50
N THR A 116 -8.57 7.51 -0.83
CA THR A 116 -8.10 8.68 -1.58
C THR A 116 -9.05 9.11 -2.69
N TYR A 117 -8.94 10.39 -3.05
CA TYR A 117 -9.60 11.00 -4.20
C TYR A 117 -8.65 11.98 -4.89
N TYR A 118 -8.72 12.02 -6.22
CA TYR A 118 -8.05 13.04 -7.01
C TYR A 118 -8.67 14.41 -6.81
N ILE A 119 -7.82 15.43 -6.73
CA ILE A 119 -8.24 16.81 -6.83
C ILE A 119 -7.80 17.32 -8.19
N THR A 120 -8.75 17.56 -9.10
CA THR A 120 -8.44 18.30 -10.32
C THR A 120 -8.35 19.78 -9.95
N PRO A 121 -7.21 20.45 -10.21
CA PRO A 121 -7.13 21.88 -9.97
C PRO A 121 -8.19 22.60 -10.80
N ALA A 122 -8.94 23.50 -10.16
CA ALA A 122 -9.96 24.28 -10.85
C ALA A 122 -9.32 25.03 -12.02
N LYS A 123 -9.91 24.93 -13.22
CA LYS A 123 -9.47 25.73 -14.37
C LYS A 123 -9.57 27.19 -13.96
N LYS A 124 -8.45 27.91 -13.95
CA LYS A 124 -8.47 29.36 -13.75
C LYS A 124 -9.37 29.97 -14.84
N PRO A 125 -10.34 30.83 -14.49
CA PRO A 125 -11.08 31.57 -15.51
C PRO A 125 -10.09 32.42 -16.30
N LYS A 126 -10.26 32.42 -17.64
CA LYS A 126 -9.47 33.23 -18.58
C LYS A 126 -9.70 34.72 -18.34
#